data_AF-A0A382WLP7-F1
#
_entry.id   AF-A0A382WLP7-F1
#
_cell.length_a   1.000
_cell.length_b   1.000
_cell.length_c   1.000
_cell.angle_alpha   90.00
_cell.angle_beta   90.00
_cell.angle_gamma   90.00
#
_symmetry.space_group_name_H-M   'P 1'
#
loop_
_entity.id
_entity.type
_entity.pdbx_description
1 polymer ?
#
loop_
_entity_poly.entity_id
_entity_poly.type
_entity_poly.pdbx_seq_one_letter_code
_entity_poly.pdbx_strand_id
1 'polypeptide(L)'
;MAGATASVNAGKSTAGEMIGKDVNYVHVSKSNISQAEMNTVIREVQKTGTILAIGTFVAGTTDSVNVSHEGPAVTMGSDFG
;
A
#
# COMPACT_ATOMS: atom_id res chain seq x y z
N MET A 1 16.36 -12.68 -32.88
CA MET A 1 15.26 -11.71 -32.66
C MET A 1 14.89 -11.76 -31.19
N ALA A 2 15.36 -10.79 -30.41
CA ALA A 2 15.02 -10.69 -28.99
C ALA A 2 13.66 -9.98 -28.88
N GLY A 3 12.64 -10.72 -28.44
CA GLY A 3 11.32 -10.16 -28.14
C GLY A 3 11.38 -9.34 -26.86
N ALA A 4 11.01 -8.07 -26.94
CA ALA A 4 10.86 -7.21 -25.78
C ALA A 4 9.61 -7.67 -24.99
N THR A 5 9.83 -8.34 -23.86
CA THR A 5 8.77 -8.56 -22.87
C THR A 5 8.55 -7.24 -22.13
N ALA A 6 7.58 -6.44 -22.58
CA ALA A 6 7.15 -5.27 -21.83
C ALA A 6 6.53 -5.75 -20.49
N SER A 7 7.19 -5.46 -19.37
CA SER A 7 6.57 -5.59 -18.05
C SER A 7 5.54 -4.48 -17.89
N VAL A 8 4.26 -4.81 -18.09
CA VAL A 8 3.15 -3.85 -18.09
C VAL A 8 2.84 -3.27 -16.68
N ASN A 9 3.61 -3.61 -15.64
CA ASN A 9 3.33 -3.19 -14.27
C ASN A 9 4.51 -2.44 -13.62
N ALA A 10 5.09 -1.48 -14.33
CA ALA A 10 5.98 -0.49 -13.73
C ALA A 10 5.16 0.46 -12.83
N GLY A 11 5.12 0.13 -11.54
CA GLY A 11 4.30 0.77 -10.52
C GLY A 11 4.51 2.27 -10.37
N LYS A 12 3.72 3.04 -11.12
CA LYS A 12 3.46 4.45 -10.84
C LYS A 12 1.97 4.67 -10.98
N SER A 13 1.23 4.46 -9.89
CA SER A 13 -0.07 5.12 -9.77
C SER A 13 0.22 6.61 -9.74
N THR A 14 -0.10 7.30 -10.83
CA THR A 14 -0.30 8.74 -10.82
C THR A 14 -1.26 9.04 -9.69
N ALA A 15 -0.88 9.91 -8.75
CA ALA A 15 -1.80 10.45 -7.77
C ALA A 15 -2.95 11.07 -8.56
N GLY A 16 -4.09 10.39 -8.62
CA GLY A 16 -5.29 10.96 -9.20
C GLY A 16 -5.69 12.11 -8.30
N GLU A 17 -5.62 13.34 -8.80
CA GLU A 17 -6.20 14.50 -8.15
C GLU A 17 -7.71 14.28 -8.02
N MET A 18 -8.12 13.68 -6.92
CA MET A 18 -9.49 13.72 -6.45
C MET A 18 -9.69 15.11 -5.84
N ILE A 19 -10.08 16.07 -6.67
CA ILE A 19 -10.34 17.47 -6.26
C ILE A 19 -11.17 17.46 -4.96
N GLY A 20 -10.61 18.01 -3.88
CA GLY A 20 -11.25 18.10 -2.56
C GLY A 20 -11.09 16.90 -1.62
N LYS A 21 -10.27 15.89 -1.96
CA LYS A 21 -10.01 14.71 -1.11
C LYS A 21 -8.52 14.55 -0.82
N ASP A 22 -8.15 14.51 0.47
CA ASP A 22 -6.79 14.20 0.90
C ASP A 22 -6.53 12.69 0.78
N VAL A 23 -5.99 12.27 -0.37
CA VAL A 23 -5.57 10.88 -0.61
C VAL A 23 -4.13 10.71 -0.15
N ASN A 24 -3.94 9.84 0.83
CA ASN A 24 -2.64 9.51 1.41
C ASN A 24 -2.27 8.05 1.15
N TYR A 25 -0.96 7.78 1.17
CA TYR A 25 -0.41 6.44 0.97
C TYR A 25 0.36 5.98 2.20
N VAL A 26 0.12 4.74 2.61
CA VAL A 26 0.92 4.01 3.58
C VAL A 26 1.71 2.95 2.84
N HIS A 27 3.04 3.05 2.92
CA HIS A 27 3.95 2.08 2.34
C HIS A 27 4.49 1.19 3.46
N VAL A 28 4.21 -0.11 3.37
CA VAL A 28 4.72 -1.11 4.31
C VAL A 28 5.77 -1.92 3.59
N SER A 29 6.98 -1.99 4.16
CA SER A 29 8.09 -2.77 3.62
C SER A 29 8.70 -3.62 4.74
N LYS A 30 8.56 -4.94 4.60
CA LYS A 30 9.08 -5.95 5.52
C LYS A 30 9.16 -7.27 4.76
N SER A 31 10.22 -8.07 4.96
CA SER A 31 10.26 -9.39 4.34
C SER A 31 9.13 -10.30 4.84
N ASN A 32 8.46 -10.99 3.91
CA ASN A 32 7.41 -11.98 4.20
C ASN A 32 6.27 -11.47 5.11
N ILE A 33 5.64 -10.33 4.77
CA ILE A 33 4.54 -9.75 5.56
C ILE A 33 3.44 -10.81 5.81
N SER A 34 3.16 -11.09 7.07
CA SER A 34 2.11 -12.02 7.49
C SER A 34 0.72 -11.40 7.37
N GLN A 35 -0.31 -12.25 7.33
CA GLN A 35 -1.70 -11.78 7.36
C GLN A 35 -2.02 -10.97 8.62
N ALA A 36 -1.43 -11.34 9.76
CA ALA A 36 -1.66 -10.64 11.03
C ALA A 36 -1.11 -9.21 10.99
N GLU A 37 0.08 -9.03 10.43
CA GLU A 37 0.70 -7.72 10.28
C GLU A 37 -0.08 -6.85 9.31
N MET A 38 -0.49 -7.41 8.17
CA MET A 38 -1.33 -6.68 7.21
C MET A 38 -2.68 -6.29 7.81
N ASN A 39 -3.28 -7.13 8.65
CA ASN A 39 -4.51 -6.79 9.37
C ASN A 39 -4.31 -5.63 10.34
N THR A 40 -3.15 -5.56 11.01
CA THR A 40 -2.79 -4.43 11.88
C THR A 40 -2.68 -3.15 11.07
N VAL A 41 -1.98 -3.17 9.92
CA VAL A 41 -1.87 -2.01 9.02
C VAL A 41 -3.26 -1.51 8.62
N ILE A 42 -4.12 -2.42 8.14
CA ILE A 42 -5.49 -2.09 7.72
C ILE A 42 -6.28 -1.46 8.88
N ARG A 43 -6.19 -2.04 10.07
CA ARG A 43 -6.89 -1.53 11.26
C ARG A 43 -6.40 -0.14 11.65
N GLU A 44 -5.10 0.11 11.63
CA GLU A 44 -4.54 1.42 11.95
C GLU A 44 -4.96 2.48 10.90
N VAL A 45 -4.92 2.15 9.61
CA VAL A 45 -5.39 3.06 8.54
C VAL A 45 -6.88 3.38 8.68
N GLN A 46 -7.69 2.39 9.05
CA GLN A 46 -9.13 2.57 9.22
C GLN A 46 -9.52 3.43 10.43
N LYS A 47 -8.61 3.68 11.39
CA LYS A 47 -8.91 4.57 12.54
C LYS A 47 -9.04 6.03 12.11
N THR A 48 -8.31 6.42 11.07
CA THR A 48 -8.16 7.83 10.68
C THR A 48 -8.65 8.11 9.27
N GLY A 49 -8.81 7.09 8.43
CA GLY A 49 -9.25 7.25 7.06
C GLY A 49 -10.02 6.07 6.50
N THR A 50 -10.50 6.24 5.27
CA THR A 50 -11.20 5.21 4.50
C THR A 50 -10.22 4.60 3.49
N ILE A 51 -10.00 3.29 3.55
CA ILE A 51 -9.14 2.60 2.59
C ILE A 51 -9.80 2.64 1.21
N LEU A 52 -9.06 3.13 0.22
CA LEU A 52 -9.47 3.21 -1.18
C LEU A 52 -9.00 1.99 -1.97
N ALA A 53 -7.77 1.53 -1.69
CA ALA A 53 -7.19 0.37 -2.34
C ALA A 53 -6.02 -0.19 -1.51
N ILE A 54 -5.77 -1.49 -1.72
CA ILE A 54 -4.65 -2.23 -1.17
C ILE A 54 -3.92 -2.85 -2.36
N GLY A 55 -2.60 -2.66 -2.43
CA GLY A 55 -1.76 -3.30 -3.43
C GLY A 55 -1.79 -4.82 -3.32
N THR A 56 -1.34 -5.51 -4.37
CA THR A 56 -1.29 -6.98 -4.37
C THR A 56 -0.54 -7.49 -3.14
N PHE A 57 -1.20 -8.34 -2.38
CA PHE A 57 -0.68 -8.89 -1.14
C PHE A 57 -0.93 -10.40 -1.09
N VAL A 58 0.13 -11.14 -0.80
CA VAL A 58 0.12 -12.57 -0.52
C VAL A 58 0.92 -12.79 0.77
N ALA A 59 0.23 -13.27 1.80
CA ALA A 59 0.81 -13.46 3.12
C ALA A 59 2.05 -14.36 3.09
N GLY A 60 3.10 -13.97 3.81
CA GLY A 60 4.35 -14.71 3.95
C GLY A 60 5.24 -14.74 2.69
N THR A 61 4.90 -13.98 1.65
CA THR A 61 5.69 -13.89 0.40
C THR A 61 5.85 -12.47 -0.13
N THR A 62 4.96 -11.56 0.25
CA THR A 62 5.03 -10.17 -0.19
C THR A 62 5.93 -9.36 0.73
N ASP A 63 6.91 -8.69 0.14
CA ASP A 63 7.90 -7.89 0.89
C ASP A 63 7.55 -6.40 0.99
N SER A 64 6.60 -5.94 0.17
CA SER A 64 6.09 -4.57 0.24
C SER A 64 4.65 -4.46 -0.22
N VAL A 65 3.87 -3.63 0.47
CA VAL A 65 2.46 -3.35 0.12
C VAL A 65 2.20 -1.86 0.25
N ASN A 66 1.49 -1.31 -0.74
CA ASN A 66 0.96 0.04 -0.69
C ASN A 66 -0.52 -0.01 -0.29
N VAL A 67 -0.92 0.83 0.66
CA VAL A 67 -2.32 1.06 1.02
C VAL A 67 -2.64 2.53 0.74
N SER A 68 -3.62 2.79 -0.11
CA SER A 68 -4.13 4.14 -0.35
C SER A 68 -5.41 4.36 0.46
N HIS A 69 -5.53 5.53 1.07
CA HIS A 69 -6.68 5.89 1.91
C HIS A 69 -7.03 7.37 1.77
N GLU A 70 -8.30 7.70 1.99
CA GLU A 70 -8.80 9.06 2.15
C GLU A 70 -8.84 9.42 3.63
N GLY A 71 -8.26 10.55 4.01
CA GLY A 71 -8.16 11.00 5.40
C GLY A 71 -6.74 11.44 5.77
N PRO A 72 -6.50 11.94 6.99
CA PRO A 72 -5.19 12.40 7.43
C PRO A 72 -4.11 11.31 7.32
N ALA A 73 -2.89 11.74 6.97
CA ALA A 73 -1.74 10.86 6.83
C ALA A 73 -1.50 10.04 8.10
N VAL A 74 -1.34 8.73 7.93
CA VAL A 74 -1.05 7.79 9.02
C VAL A 74 0.45 7.58 9.11
N THR A 75 1.05 8.04 10.21
CA THR A 75 2.44 7.71 10.54
C THR A 75 2.48 6.32 11.14
N MET A 76 2.77 5.32 10.31
CA MET A 76 3.18 4.01 10.78
C MET A 76 4.63 4.13 11.28
N GLY A 77 4.87 3.94 12.57
CA GLY A 77 6.22 3.93 13.12
C GLY A 77 7.07 2.84 12.46
N SER A 78 8.39 2.98 12.54
CA SER A 78 9.37 1.99 12.07
C SER A 78 9.19 0.58 12.67
N ASP A 79 8.27 0.44 13.64
CA ASP A 79 7.94 -0.76 14.41
C ASP A 79 7.03 -1.77 13.70
N PHE A 80 6.86 -1.70 12.37
CA PHE A 80 6.34 -2.83 11.59
C PHE A 80 7.41 -3.93 11.36
N GLY A 81 8.28 -4.14 12.35
CA GLY A 81 9.38 -5.11 12.38
C GLY A 81 9.20 -6.12 13.49
#